data_AF-A0A6M0H1R1-F1
#
_entry.id   AF-A0A6M0H1R1-F1
#
_cell.length_a   1.000
_cell.length_b   1.000
_cell.length_c   1.000
_cell.angle_alpha   90.00
_cell.angle_beta   90.00
_cell.angle_gamma   90.00
#
_symmetry.space_group_name_H-M   'P 1'
#
loop_
_entity.id
_entity.type
_entity.pdbx_description
1 polymer ?
#
loop_
_entity_poly.entity_id
_entity_poly.type
_entity_poly.pdbx_seq_one_letter_code
_entity_poly.pdbx_strand_id
1 'polypeptide(L)'
;MQKIHPLTSVFLIATYIIVALKLSNPVYLALIFFSVLLLAYIDNSLKSVLNYGKMIIPFAVMIIILNPILVHNGQTILYQGTFNFPVLGPMIITKEAILFGILNGFRIITITIIFGFGNLVIHPDRAFGFFSKIFKKSALLMSMTIRLFPTMMKSYENISEIEKLRGNELSTKDMKKSIKNSGNIVNILFLSSLEDSQDMAESMYSRGYGALKKRSTYFAEIYTAWDFTLIFICISILVYLEFITFKGFNSFNFYPKVDGVIEKTTKVGLILCVMTFIPAFINWGWKNWK
;
A
#
# COMPACT_ATOMS: atom_id res chain seq x y z
N MET A 1 17.10 1.71 -4.78
CA MET A 1 16.29 0.65 -5.45
C MET A 1 15.71 0.99 -6.82
N GLN A 2 15.83 2.22 -7.34
CA GLN A 2 15.16 2.66 -8.58
C GLN A 2 15.57 1.97 -9.91
N LYS A 3 16.44 0.94 -9.93
CA LYS A 3 16.71 0.13 -11.15
C LYS A 3 16.45 -1.38 -10.96
N ILE A 4 15.82 -1.76 -9.84
CA ILE A 4 15.38 -3.14 -9.58
C ILE A 4 14.06 -3.36 -10.32
N HIS A 5 13.77 -4.58 -10.76
CA HIS A 5 12.53 -4.88 -11.45
C HIS A 5 11.32 -4.53 -10.56
N PRO A 6 10.30 -3.81 -11.05
CA PRO A 6 9.18 -3.33 -10.22
C PRO A 6 8.48 -4.43 -9.44
N LEU A 7 8.34 -5.63 -10.03
CA LEU A 7 7.76 -6.79 -9.36
C LEU A 7 8.54 -7.21 -8.11
N THR A 8 9.88 -7.18 -8.17
CA THR A 8 10.74 -7.51 -7.03
C THR A 8 10.51 -6.54 -5.88
N SER A 9 10.41 -5.24 -6.18
CA SER A 9 10.10 -4.21 -5.18
C SER A 9 8.72 -4.43 -4.57
N VAL A 10 7.69 -4.67 -5.39
CA VAL A 10 6.33 -5.00 -4.92
C VAL A 10 6.36 -6.22 -4.00
N PHE A 11 7.07 -7.28 -4.40
CA PHE A 11 7.17 -8.52 -3.61
C PHE A 11 7.90 -8.30 -2.28
N LEU A 12 8.96 -7.49 -2.27
CA LEU A 12 9.65 -7.09 -1.05
C LEU A 12 8.68 -6.35 -0.12
N ILE A 13 8.00 -5.30 -0.60
CA ILE A 13 7.07 -4.51 0.21
C ILE A 13 5.94 -5.39 0.77
N ALA A 14 5.37 -6.26 -0.06
CA ALA A 14 4.35 -7.22 0.35
C ALA A 14 4.87 -8.15 1.46
N THR A 15 6.12 -8.63 1.35
CA THR A 15 6.76 -9.45 2.37
C THR A 15 6.86 -8.71 3.70
N TYR A 16 7.35 -7.47 3.72
CA TYR A 16 7.42 -6.67 4.96
C TYR A 16 6.03 -6.41 5.57
N ILE A 17 5.00 -6.16 4.76
CA ILE A 17 3.63 -5.97 5.23
C ILE A 17 3.10 -7.26 5.88
N ILE A 18 3.26 -8.41 5.23
CA ILE A 18 2.80 -9.71 5.76
C ILE A 18 3.49 -10.02 7.09
N VAL A 19 4.81 -9.79 7.16
CA VAL A 19 5.59 -9.99 8.37
C VAL A 19 5.10 -9.06 9.49
N ALA A 20 4.92 -7.77 9.22
CA ALA A 20 4.42 -6.80 10.20
C ALA A 20 2.98 -7.08 10.66
N LEU A 21 2.14 -7.69 9.81
CA LEU A 21 0.77 -8.09 10.18
C LEU A 21 0.73 -9.33 11.06
N LYS A 22 1.58 -10.33 10.81
CA LYS A 22 1.53 -11.61 11.53
C LYS A 22 2.25 -11.60 12.87
N LEU A 23 3.25 -10.73 13.08
CA LEU A 23 4.04 -10.76 14.31
C LEU A 23 3.30 -10.20 15.51
N SER A 24 3.26 -10.92 16.63
CA SER A 24 2.54 -10.49 17.84
C SER A 24 3.46 -9.88 18.90
N ASN A 25 4.75 -10.21 18.88
CA ASN A 25 5.71 -9.74 19.87
C ASN A 25 6.16 -8.28 19.57
N PRO A 26 6.08 -7.35 20.57
CA PRO A 26 6.52 -5.96 20.41
C PRO A 26 7.98 -5.80 19.94
N VAL A 27 8.87 -6.67 20.41
CA VAL A 27 10.31 -6.60 20.09
C VAL A 27 10.56 -6.88 18.61
N TYR A 28 9.90 -7.91 18.06
CA TYR A 28 10.04 -8.25 16.64
C TYR A 28 9.49 -7.14 15.74
N LEU A 29 8.37 -6.54 16.15
CA LEU A 29 7.76 -5.43 15.41
C LEU A 29 8.68 -4.20 15.41
N ALA A 30 9.30 -3.88 16.55
CA ALA A 30 10.29 -2.80 16.63
C ALA A 30 11.52 -3.06 15.75
N LEU A 31 12.04 -4.29 15.72
CA LEU A 31 13.19 -4.64 14.87
C LEU A 31 12.87 -4.48 13.38
N ILE A 32 11.67 -4.84 12.94
CA ILE A 32 11.24 -4.65 11.55
C ILE A 32 11.04 -3.17 11.22
N PHE A 33 10.47 -2.42 12.15
CA PHE A 33 10.38 -0.96 12.00
C PHE A 33 11.78 -0.36 11.75
N PHE A 34 12.78 -0.77 12.53
CA PHE A 34 14.16 -0.34 12.32
C PHE A 34 14.76 -0.84 10.99
N SER A 35 14.48 -2.07 10.57
CA SER A 35 15.00 -2.57 9.29
C SER A 35 14.45 -1.78 8.10
N VAL A 36 13.18 -1.37 8.15
CA VAL A 36 12.56 -0.51 7.13
C VAL A 36 13.14 0.91 7.17
N LEU A 37 13.37 1.48 8.35
CA LEU A 37 14.01 2.80 8.46
C LEU A 37 15.44 2.78 7.92
N LEU A 38 16.21 1.72 8.19
CA LEU A 38 17.55 1.54 7.66
C LEU A 38 17.51 1.46 6.12
N LEU A 39 16.55 0.72 5.58
CA LEU A 39 16.35 0.60 4.14
C LEU A 39 15.95 1.94 3.48
N ALA A 40 15.09 2.72 4.13
CA ALA A 40 14.73 4.08 3.72
C ALA A 40 15.90 5.09 3.84
N TYR A 41 16.76 4.92 4.85
CA TYR A 41 17.98 5.72 5.01
C TYR A 41 18.96 5.48 3.86
N ILE A 42 19.22 4.21 3.50
CA ILE A 42 20.09 3.86 2.37
C ILE A 42 19.56 4.44 1.05
N ASP A 43 18.23 4.45 0.86
CA ASP A 43 17.60 4.99 -0.34
C ASP A 43 17.43 6.52 -0.32
N ASN A 44 17.96 7.21 0.71
CA ASN A 44 17.84 8.67 0.92
C ASN A 44 16.39 9.18 1.00
N SER A 45 15.41 8.31 1.31
CA SER A 45 13.98 8.64 1.36
C SER A 45 13.42 8.73 2.78
N LEU A 46 14.28 8.65 3.80
CA LEU A 46 13.91 8.63 5.22
C LEU A 46 12.95 9.76 5.63
N LYS A 47 13.22 11.01 5.20
CA LYS A 47 12.38 12.16 5.55
C LYS A 47 10.96 12.02 5.00
N SER A 48 10.83 11.56 3.75
CA SER A 48 9.55 11.34 3.11
C SER A 48 8.78 10.21 3.80
N VAL A 49 9.45 9.10 4.10
CA VAL A 49 8.84 7.95 4.80
C VAL A 49 8.37 8.32 6.21
N LEU A 50 9.15 9.09 6.96
CA LEU A 50 8.75 9.57 8.28
C LEU A 50 7.54 10.52 8.22
N ASN A 51 7.38 11.27 7.13
CA ASN A 51 6.21 12.12 6.94
C ASN A 51 4.92 11.29 6.80
N TYR A 52 4.97 10.17 6.06
CA TYR A 52 3.85 9.21 6.01
C TYR A 52 3.52 8.66 7.40
N GLY A 53 4.55 8.29 8.19
CA GLY A 53 4.37 7.85 9.57
C GLY A 53 3.74 8.91 10.48
N LYS A 54 4.09 10.20 10.30
CA LYS A 54 3.49 11.30 11.06
C LYS A 54 2.01 11.51 10.73
N MET A 55 1.63 11.37 9.46
CA MET A 55 0.23 11.54 9.03
C MET A 55 -0.73 10.53 9.67
N ILE A 56 -0.27 9.33 10.01
CA ILE A 56 -1.11 8.28 10.61
C ILE A 56 -1.14 8.32 12.16
N ILE A 57 -0.33 9.17 12.80
CA ILE A 57 -0.30 9.28 14.28
C ILE A 57 -1.69 9.53 14.89
N PRO A 58 -2.56 10.41 14.35
CA PRO A 58 -3.91 10.61 14.91
C PRO A 58 -4.72 9.32 14.95
N PHE A 59 -4.62 8.48 13.92
CA PHE A 59 -5.29 7.17 13.87
C PHE A 59 -4.68 6.17 14.85
N ALA A 60 -3.35 6.16 15.00
CA ALA A 60 -2.69 5.33 15.99
C ALA A 60 -3.12 5.70 17.43
N VAL A 61 -3.21 7.00 17.74
CA VAL A 61 -3.73 7.49 19.02
C VAL A 61 -5.19 7.08 19.22
N MET A 62 -6.02 7.18 18.17
CA MET A 62 -7.41 6.72 18.22
C MET A 62 -7.49 5.21 18.56
N ILE A 63 -6.64 4.37 17.98
CA ILE A 63 -6.58 2.93 18.30
C ILE A 63 -6.19 2.70 19.77
N ILE A 64 -5.19 3.45 20.27
CA ILE A 64 -4.73 3.33 21.65
C ILE A 64 -5.84 3.69 22.65
N ILE A 65 -6.69 4.67 22.31
CA ILE A 65 -7.81 5.10 23.16
C ILE A 65 -9.01 4.15 23.03
N LEU A 66 -9.36 3.73 21.82
CA LEU A 66 -10.54 2.89 21.59
C LEU A 66 -10.34 1.45 22.10
N ASN A 67 -9.13 0.91 22.04
CA ASN A 67 -8.90 -0.49 22.39
C ASN A 67 -9.26 -0.81 23.87
N PRO A 68 -8.83 -0.01 24.87
CA PRO A 68 -9.26 -0.18 26.26
C PRO A 68 -10.75 0.09 26.52
N ILE A 69 -11.42 0.86 25.64
CA ILE A 69 -12.87 1.14 25.77
C ILE A 69 -13.70 -0.04 25.26
N LEU A 70 -13.21 -0.75 24.24
CA LEU A 70 -13.93 -1.83 23.60
C LEU A 70 -13.60 -3.21 24.21
N VAL A 71 -12.36 -3.41 24.67
CA VAL A 71 -11.89 -4.71 25.14
C VAL A 71 -11.75 -4.77 26.65
N HIS A 72 -12.53 -5.68 27.26
CA HIS A 72 -12.68 -5.81 28.71
C HIS A 72 -12.00 -7.08 29.27
N ASN A 73 -11.25 -7.82 28.45
CA ASN A 73 -10.79 -9.19 28.75
C ASN A 73 -9.47 -9.29 29.57
N GLY A 74 -9.05 -8.24 30.27
CA GLY A 74 -7.78 -8.21 31.03
C GLY A 74 -7.93 -8.58 32.50
N GLN A 75 -6.94 -9.28 33.06
CA GLN A 75 -6.91 -9.61 34.50
C GLN A 75 -6.56 -8.41 35.40
N THR A 76 -5.79 -7.44 34.89
CA THR A 76 -5.34 -6.29 35.69
C THR A 76 -6.21 -5.07 35.42
N ILE A 77 -7.26 -4.92 36.23
CA ILE A 77 -8.19 -3.78 36.15
C ILE A 77 -7.51 -2.54 36.74
N LEU A 78 -7.39 -1.48 35.95
CA LEU A 78 -6.83 -0.19 36.40
C LEU A 78 -7.93 0.80 36.80
N TYR A 79 -9.07 0.76 36.11
CA TYR A 79 -10.21 1.61 36.41
C TYR A 79 -11.51 0.88 36.08
N GLN A 80 -12.46 0.92 37.01
CA GLN A 80 -13.82 0.43 36.81
C GLN A 80 -14.77 1.63 36.96
N GLY A 81 -15.30 2.11 35.85
CA GLY A 81 -16.25 3.20 35.83
C GLY A 81 -17.64 2.76 36.30
N THR A 82 -18.27 3.56 37.16
CA THR A 82 -19.65 3.36 37.63
C THR A 82 -20.70 3.72 36.56
N PHE A 83 -20.31 4.40 35.48
CA PHE A 83 -21.21 4.76 34.38
C PHE A 83 -21.43 3.59 33.43
N ASN A 84 -22.65 3.08 33.42
CA ASN A 84 -23.09 1.99 32.57
C ASN A 84 -23.67 2.58 31.27
N PHE A 85 -22.91 2.51 30.16
CA PHE A 85 -23.46 2.92 28.86
C PHE A 85 -24.37 1.80 28.33
N PRO A 86 -25.61 2.09 27.88
CA PRO A 86 -26.59 1.08 27.46
C PRO A 86 -26.13 0.12 26.34
N VAL A 87 -25.09 0.48 25.60
CA VAL A 87 -24.54 -0.29 24.47
C VAL A 87 -23.16 -0.90 24.77
N LEU A 88 -22.40 -0.35 25.73
CA LEU A 88 -20.99 -0.68 25.97
C LEU A 88 -20.73 -1.39 27.31
N GLY A 89 -21.71 -1.43 28.21
CA GLY A 89 -21.55 -2.01 29.56
C GLY A 89 -20.71 -1.10 30.49
N PRO A 90 -20.22 -1.64 31.62
CA PRO A 90 -19.37 -0.89 32.54
C PRO A 90 -17.98 -0.68 31.91
N MET A 91 -17.48 0.55 31.95
CA MET A 91 -16.16 0.88 31.40
C MET A 91 -15.06 0.28 32.29
N ILE A 92 -14.48 -0.85 31.88
CA ILE A 92 -13.36 -1.51 32.58
C ILE A 92 -12.08 -1.32 31.76
N ILE A 93 -11.23 -0.40 32.21
CA ILE A 93 -9.94 -0.16 31.56
C ILE A 93 -8.92 -1.11 32.18
N THR A 94 -8.37 -2.00 31.37
CA THR A 94 -7.35 -2.97 31.78
C THR A 94 -5.96 -2.60 31.26
N LYS A 95 -4.92 -2.94 32.01
CA LYS A 95 -3.52 -2.70 31.59
C LYS A 95 -3.19 -3.43 30.28
N GLU A 96 -3.71 -4.64 30.15
CA GLU A 96 -3.57 -5.50 28.97
C GLU A 96 -4.11 -4.82 27.71
N ALA A 97 -5.29 -4.20 27.80
CA ALA A 97 -5.92 -3.54 26.66
C ALA A 97 -5.18 -2.27 26.23
N ILE A 98 -4.57 -1.52 27.17
CA ILE A 98 -3.72 -0.38 26.84
C ILE A 98 -2.46 -0.85 26.10
N LEU A 99 -1.78 -1.86 26.61
CA LEU A 99 -0.55 -2.38 25.99
C LEU A 99 -0.82 -2.98 24.60
N PHE A 100 -1.94 -3.68 24.45
CA PHE A 100 -2.39 -4.19 23.15
C PHE A 100 -2.76 -3.04 22.18
N GLY A 101 -3.40 -1.99 22.69
CA GLY A 101 -3.68 -0.76 21.94
C GLY A 101 -2.40 -0.09 21.43
N ILE A 102 -1.40 0.08 22.30
CA ILE A 102 -0.08 0.64 21.95
C ILE A 102 0.61 -0.21 20.88
N LEU A 103 0.63 -1.53 21.03
CA LEU A 103 1.23 -2.42 20.03
C LEU A 103 0.54 -2.25 18.67
N ASN A 104 -0.79 -2.25 18.62
CA ASN A 104 -1.51 -2.12 17.35
C ASN A 104 -1.42 -0.71 16.74
N GLY A 105 -1.36 0.34 17.56
CA GLY A 105 -1.02 1.69 17.11
C GLY A 105 0.39 1.76 16.51
N PHE A 106 1.37 1.10 17.12
CA PHE A 106 2.72 1.02 16.57
C PHE A 106 2.79 0.14 15.30
N ARG A 107 1.98 -0.91 15.22
CA ARG A 107 1.81 -1.76 14.03
C ARG A 107 1.30 -0.96 12.84
N ILE A 108 0.24 -0.16 13.02
CA ILE A 108 -0.32 0.62 11.91
C ILE A 108 0.70 1.65 11.39
N ILE A 109 1.45 2.31 12.29
CA ILE A 109 2.54 3.21 11.90
C ILE A 109 3.61 2.48 11.07
N THR A 110 4.03 1.30 11.53
CA THR A 110 5.03 0.47 10.82
C THR A 110 4.55 0.09 9.42
N ILE A 111 3.29 -0.36 9.28
CA ILE A 111 2.70 -0.72 7.99
C ILE A 111 2.62 0.49 7.06
N THR A 112 2.18 1.65 7.57
CA THR A 112 2.12 2.88 6.78
C THR A 112 3.50 3.33 6.29
N ILE A 113 4.54 3.19 7.10
CA ILE A 113 5.93 3.48 6.70
C ILE A 113 6.39 2.53 5.60
N ILE A 114 6.13 1.22 5.72
CA ILE A 114 6.44 0.23 4.68
C ILE A 114 5.73 0.60 3.37
N PHE A 115 4.46 0.96 3.44
CA PHE A 115 3.67 1.36 2.27
C PHE A 115 4.14 2.69 1.66
N GLY A 116 4.48 3.67 2.50
CA GLY A 116 5.04 4.95 2.07
C GLY A 116 6.38 4.78 1.37
N PHE A 117 7.27 3.94 1.91
CA PHE A 117 8.51 3.56 1.23
C PHE A 117 8.21 2.89 -0.13
N GLY A 118 7.21 2.02 -0.17
CA GLY A 118 6.80 1.36 -1.40
C GLY A 118 6.33 2.30 -2.51
N ASN A 119 5.56 3.33 -2.17
CA ASN A 119 5.13 4.36 -3.14
C ASN A 119 6.30 5.16 -3.71
N LEU A 120 7.39 5.34 -2.95
CA LEU A 120 8.57 6.07 -3.42
C LEU A 120 9.46 5.23 -4.33
N VAL A 121 9.47 3.90 -4.15
CA VAL A 121 10.32 2.99 -4.93
C VAL A 121 9.61 2.44 -6.16
N ILE A 122 8.31 2.16 -6.07
CA ILE A 122 7.54 1.59 -7.19
C ILE A 122 7.08 2.73 -8.10
N HIS A 123 7.70 2.85 -9.27
CA HIS A 123 7.17 3.73 -10.32
C HIS A 123 5.96 3.09 -11.01
N PRO A 124 4.79 3.75 -11.02
CA PRO A 124 3.57 3.18 -11.58
C PRO A 124 3.73 2.78 -13.05
N ASP A 125 4.36 3.62 -13.87
CA ASP A 125 4.57 3.36 -15.31
C ASP A 125 5.39 2.09 -15.58
N ARG A 126 6.38 1.82 -14.73
CA ARG A 126 7.23 0.62 -14.85
C ARG A 126 6.50 -0.63 -14.38
N ALA A 127 5.70 -0.53 -13.32
CA ALA A 127 4.81 -1.60 -12.89
C ALA A 127 3.79 -1.95 -13.99
N PHE A 128 3.18 -0.94 -14.63
CA PHE A 128 2.28 -1.12 -15.78
C PHE A 128 2.96 -1.81 -16.96
N GLY A 129 4.20 -1.43 -17.28
CA GLY A 129 5.00 -2.08 -18.33
C GLY A 129 5.11 -3.60 -18.13
N PHE A 130 5.33 -4.06 -16.89
CA PHE A 130 5.37 -5.50 -16.59
C PHE A 130 4.00 -6.18 -16.72
N PHE A 131 2.95 -5.62 -16.12
CA PHE A 131 1.59 -6.18 -16.23
C PHE A 131 1.12 -6.26 -17.69
N SER A 132 1.67 -5.40 -18.56
CA SER A 132 1.39 -5.43 -19.99
C SER A 132 1.84 -6.67 -20.74
N LYS A 133 2.88 -7.33 -20.23
CA LYS A 133 3.39 -8.58 -20.79
C LYS A 133 2.47 -9.76 -20.49
N ILE A 134 1.86 -9.79 -19.30
CA ILE A 134 0.99 -10.87 -18.82
C ILE A 134 -0.42 -10.69 -19.41
N PHE A 135 -0.98 -9.48 -19.34
CA PHE A 135 -2.35 -9.19 -19.76
C PHE A 135 -2.38 -8.39 -21.06
N LYS A 136 -1.89 -8.98 -22.17
CA LYS A 136 -1.68 -8.28 -23.45
C LYS A 136 -2.85 -7.43 -23.93
N LYS A 137 -4.07 -7.96 -23.93
CA LYS A 137 -5.28 -7.21 -24.35
C LYS A 137 -5.67 -6.14 -23.31
N SER A 138 -5.72 -6.52 -22.03
CA SER A 138 -6.12 -5.60 -20.95
C SER A 138 -5.15 -4.45 -20.77
N ALA A 139 -3.86 -4.68 -20.98
CA ALA A 139 -2.86 -3.64 -20.84
C ALA A 139 -2.77 -2.70 -22.03
N LEU A 140 -3.12 -3.18 -23.22
CA LEU A 140 -3.38 -2.27 -24.33
C LEU A 140 -4.57 -1.37 -24.02
N LEU A 141 -5.68 -1.94 -23.55
CA LEU A 141 -6.85 -1.15 -23.12
C LEU A 141 -6.44 -0.14 -22.05
N MET A 142 -5.69 -0.56 -21.04
CA MET A 142 -5.20 0.34 -20.00
C MET A 142 -4.28 1.44 -20.55
N SER A 143 -3.36 1.11 -21.45
CA SER A 143 -2.47 2.08 -22.10
C SER A 143 -3.25 3.10 -22.94
N MET A 144 -4.33 2.67 -23.61
CA MET A 144 -5.23 3.57 -24.32
C MET A 144 -5.99 4.45 -23.34
N THR A 145 -6.57 3.89 -22.29
CA THR A 145 -7.30 4.65 -21.26
C THR A 145 -6.41 5.73 -20.63
N ILE A 146 -5.18 5.38 -20.22
CA ILE A 146 -4.22 6.33 -19.64
C ILE A 146 -3.88 7.44 -20.64
N ARG A 147 -3.70 7.11 -21.92
CA ARG A 147 -3.42 8.10 -22.98
C ARG A 147 -4.61 9.00 -23.30
N LEU A 148 -5.83 8.45 -23.26
CA LEU A 148 -7.06 9.18 -23.53
C LEU A 148 -7.44 10.10 -22.37
N PHE A 149 -7.02 9.79 -21.14
CA PHE A 149 -7.37 10.58 -19.96
C PHE A 149 -6.96 12.07 -20.07
N PRO A 150 -5.71 12.43 -20.42
CA PRO A 150 -5.33 13.83 -20.68
C PRO A 150 -6.14 14.50 -21.79
N THR A 151 -6.40 13.78 -22.90
CA THR A 151 -7.18 14.32 -24.03
C THR A 151 -8.63 14.60 -23.61
N MET A 152 -9.24 13.66 -22.89
CA MET A 152 -10.60 13.79 -22.36
C MET A 152 -10.70 14.96 -21.38
N MET A 153 -9.68 15.17 -20.53
CA MET A 153 -9.63 16.33 -19.63
C MET A 153 -9.61 17.65 -20.41
N LYS A 154 -8.82 17.73 -21.48
CA LYS A 154 -8.76 18.92 -22.34
C LYS A 154 -10.09 19.17 -23.07
N SER A 155 -10.73 18.11 -23.58
CA SER A 155 -12.06 18.20 -24.18
C SER A 155 -13.11 18.67 -23.17
N TYR A 156 -13.06 18.15 -21.93
CA TYR A 156 -13.93 18.59 -20.85
C TYR A 156 -13.75 20.09 -20.54
N GLU A 157 -12.51 20.57 -20.45
CA GLU A 157 -12.21 22.00 -20.21
C GLU A 157 -12.79 22.88 -21.33
N ASN A 158 -12.56 22.51 -22.59
CA ASN A 158 -13.08 23.24 -23.75
C ASN A 158 -14.61 23.27 -23.79
N ILE A 159 -15.26 22.11 -23.59
CA ILE A 159 -16.74 22.01 -23.59
C ILE A 159 -17.32 22.81 -22.41
N SER A 160 -16.69 22.75 -21.24
CA SER A 160 -17.06 23.51 -20.06
C SER A 160 -16.99 25.02 -20.31
N GLU A 161 -15.96 25.49 -21.01
CA GLU A 161 -15.81 26.89 -21.38
C GLU A 161 -16.89 27.34 -22.39
N ILE A 162 -17.16 26.53 -23.42
CA ILE A 162 -18.22 26.80 -24.40
C ILE A 162 -19.60 26.86 -23.72
N GLU A 163 -19.91 25.92 -22.84
CA GLU A 163 -21.20 25.91 -22.13
C GLU A 163 -21.35 27.13 -21.20
N LYS A 164 -20.26 27.59 -20.56
CA LYS A 164 -20.26 28.84 -19.80
C LYS A 164 -20.53 30.05 -20.69
N LEU A 165 -19.91 30.14 -21.87
CA LEU A 165 -20.15 31.22 -22.85
C LEU A 165 -21.59 31.22 -23.37
N ARG A 166 -22.23 30.04 -23.44
CA ARG A 166 -23.65 29.89 -23.79
C ARG A 166 -24.60 30.28 -22.64
N GLY A 167 -24.08 30.67 -21.48
CA GLY A 167 -24.85 31.09 -20.31
C GLY A 167 -25.27 29.94 -19.39
N ASN A 168 -24.74 28.73 -19.58
CA ASN A 168 -25.02 27.60 -18.69
C ASN A 168 -24.09 27.63 -17.47
N GLU A 169 -24.66 27.97 -16.32
CA GLU A 169 -23.94 27.93 -15.05
C GLU A 169 -23.83 26.49 -14.53
N LEU A 170 -22.59 26.03 -14.30
CA LEU A 170 -22.29 24.68 -13.80
C LEU A 170 -22.47 24.56 -12.29
N SER A 171 -22.25 25.65 -11.56
CA SER A 171 -22.47 25.74 -10.12
C SER A 171 -23.56 26.77 -9.85
N THR A 172 -24.78 26.28 -9.64
CA THR A 172 -25.97 27.08 -9.30
C THR A 172 -26.53 26.62 -7.96
N LYS A 173 -27.24 27.52 -7.25
CA LYS A 173 -28.00 27.14 -6.04
C LYS A 173 -29.06 26.07 -6.35
N ASP A 174 -29.57 26.06 -7.59
CA ASP A 174 -30.51 25.06 -8.07
C ASP A 174 -29.81 23.78 -8.54
N MET A 175 -29.73 22.79 -7.66
CA MET A 175 -29.08 21.50 -7.92
C MET A 175 -29.63 20.80 -9.18
N LYS A 176 -30.94 20.94 -9.48
CA LYS A 176 -31.56 20.37 -10.69
C LYS A 176 -31.04 21.00 -11.98
N LYS A 177 -30.80 22.32 -11.99
CA LYS A 177 -30.26 23.05 -13.13
C LYS A 177 -28.77 22.71 -13.32
N SER A 178 -28.01 22.63 -12.23
CA SER A 178 -26.61 22.20 -12.24
C SER A 178 -26.43 20.78 -12.79
N ILE A 179 -27.27 19.82 -12.39
CA ILE A 179 -27.23 18.44 -12.91
C ILE A 179 -27.54 18.41 -14.40
N LYS A 180 -28.58 19.14 -14.86
CA LYS A 180 -28.95 19.18 -16.29
C LYS A 180 -27.81 19.75 -17.14
N ASN A 181 -27.21 20.86 -16.69
CA ASN A 181 -26.10 21.50 -17.40
C ASN A 181 -24.86 20.61 -17.43
N SER A 182 -24.52 19.96 -16.31
CA SER A 182 -23.42 18.99 -16.24
C SER A 182 -23.69 17.77 -17.12
N GLY A 183 -24.94 17.31 -17.20
CA GLY A 183 -25.36 16.22 -18.08
C GLY A 183 -25.13 16.52 -19.56
N ASN A 184 -25.35 17.77 -19.99
CA ASN A 184 -25.04 18.19 -21.37
C ASN A 184 -23.55 18.05 -21.70
N ILE A 185 -22.67 18.50 -20.78
CA ILE A 185 -21.22 18.36 -20.95
C ILE A 185 -20.86 16.88 -21.08
N VAL A 186 -21.39 16.03 -20.19
CA VAL A 186 -21.13 14.59 -20.22
C VAL A 186 -21.61 13.97 -21.54
N ASN A 187 -22.78 14.37 -22.05
CA ASN A 187 -23.29 13.85 -23.32
C ASN A 187 -22.40 14.23 -24.51
N ILE A 188 -21.97 15.49 -24.60
CA ILE A 188 -21.05 15.95 -25.66
C ILE A 188 -19.71 15.22 -25.55
N LEU A 189 -19.16 15.11 -24.33
CA LEU A 189 -17.90 14.41 -24.08
C LEU A 189 -18.00 12.92 -24.44
N PHE A 190 -19.14 12.28 -24.16
CA PHE A 190 -19.39 10.89 -24.51
C PHE A 190 -19.42 10.69 -26.03
N LEU A 191 -20.13 11.55 -26.77
CA LEU A 191 -20.18 11.49 -28.24
C LEU A 191 -18.79 11.69 -28.84
N SER A 192 -18.05 12.71 -28.39
CA SER A 192 -16.67 12.97 -28.84
C SER A 192 -15.73 11.81 -28.52
N SER A 193 -15.86 11.19 -27.34
CA SER A 193 -15.04 10.03 -26.98
C SER A 193 -15.36 8.79 -27.82
N LEU A 194 -16.61 8.66 -28.29
CA LEU A 194 -17.05 7.56 -29.14
C LEU A 194 -16.45 7.71 -30.54
N GLU A 195 -16.46 8.93 -31.09
CA GLU A 195 -15.80 9.28 -32.35
C GLU A 195 -14.27 9.04 -32.26
N ASP A 196 -13.61 9.55 -31.21
CA ASP A 196 -12.18 9.32 -30.96
C ASP A 196 -11.84 7.81 -30.90
N SER A 197 -12.72 7.01 -30.29
CA SER A 197 -12.53 5.57 -30.18
C SER A 197 -12.65 4.85 -31.52
N GLN A 198 -13.55 5.33 -32.40
CA GLN A 198 -13.74 4.79 -33.74
C GLN A 198 -12.52 5.12 -34.62
N ASP A 199 -12.06 6.37 -34.60
CA ASP A 199 -10.86 6.80 -35.32
C ASP A 199 -9.62 6.03 -34.86
N MET A 200 -9.49 5.81 -33.55
CA MET A 200 -8.40 5.00 -32.99
C MET A 200 -8.47 3.55 -33.48
N ALA A 201 -9.67 2.95 -33.53
CA ALA A 201 -9.86 1.59 -34.01
C ALA A 201 -9.50 1.45 -35.50
N GLU A 202 -9.91 2.40 -36.33
CA GLU A 202 -9.59 2.42 -37.76
C GLU A 202 -8.08 2.60 -38.01
N SER A 203 -7.45 3.53 -37.30
CA SER A 203 -5.99 3.73 -37.35
C SER A 203 -5.21 2.48 -36.93
N MET A 204 -5.69 1.77 -35.91
CA MET A 204 -5.09 0.51 -35.48
C MET A 204 -5.25 -0.58 -36.54
N TYR A 205 -6.44 -0.71 -37.13
CA TYR A 205 -6.69 -1.67 -38.19
C TYR A 205 -5.78 -1.44 -39.40
N SER A 206 -5.67 -0.19 -39.86
CA SER A 206 -4.77 0.22 -40.94
C SER A 206 -3.29 -0.11 -40.66
N ARG A 207 -2.85 0.00 -39.40
CA ARG A 207 -1.50 -0.39 -38.96
C ARG A 207 -1.31 -1.90 -38.79
N GLY A 208 -2.27 -2.73 -39.19
CA GLY A 208 -2.19 -4.20 -39.10
C GLY A 208 -2.39 -4.74 -37.68
N TYR A 209 -3.05 -3.98 -36.79
CA TYR A 209 -3.39 -4.46 -35.46
C TYR A 209 -4.30 -5.70 -35.56
N GLY A 210 -3.82 -6.85 -35.11
CA GLY A 210 -4.57 -8.12 -35.14
C GLY A 210 -4.24 -9.03 -36.34
N ALA A 211 -3.41 -8.59 -37.28
CA ALA A 211 -2.98 -9.40 -38.43
C ALA A 211 -2.10 -10.61 -38.03
N LEU A 212 -1.32 -10.48 -36.94
CA LEU A 212 -0.42 -11.52 -36.44
C LEU A 212 -0.90 -12.09 -35.10
N LYS A 213 -0.83 -13.42 -34.95
CA LYS A 213 -1.16 -14.14 -33.69
C LYS A 213 -0.18 -13.84 -32.56
N LYS A 214 1.08 -13.52 -32.87
CA LYS A 214 2.12 -13.15 -31.91
C LYS A 214 2.49 -11.67 -32.07
N ARG A 215 2.77 -11.00 -30.95
CA ARG A 215 3.23 -9.60 -30.89
C ARG A 215 4.57 -9.49 -30.20
N SER A 216 5.39 -8.56 -30.66
CA SER A 216 6.57 -8.07 -29.94
C SER A 216 6.18 -6.99 -28.92
N THR A 217 7.01 -6.83 -27.89
CA THR A 217 6.88 -5.77 -26.88
C THR A 217 8.09 -4.86 -26.99
N TYR A 218 7.86 -3.56 -27.17
CA TYR A 218 8.93 -2.57 -27.31
C TYR A 218 9.58 -2.23 -25.96
N PHE A 219 8.76 -1.99 -24.93
CA PHE A 219 9.25 -1.80 -23.56
C PHE A 219 9.31 -3.16 -22.85
N ALA A 220 10.51 -3.72 -22.72
CA ALA A 220 10.76 -4.92 -21.94
C ALA A 220 11.66 -4.57 -20.75
N GLU A 221 11.12 -4.67 -19.54
CA GLU A 221 11.93 -4.69 -18.33
C GLU A 221 12.68 -6.02 -18.26
N ILE A 222 13.99 -5.96 -18.02
CA ILE A 222 14.88 -7.13 -17.98
C ILE A 222 15.14 -7.45 -16.52
N TYR A 223 14.88 -8.70 -16.13
CA TYR A 223 15.28 -9.19 -14.81
C TYR A 223 16.80 -9.22 -14.70
N THR A 224 17.32 -8.65 -13.62
CA THR A 224 18.73 -8.74 -13.27
C THR A 224 18.95 -9.95 -12.36
N ALA A 225 20.18 -10.49 -12.31
CA ALA A 225 20.52 -11.57 -11.38
C ALA A 225 20.21 -11.22 -9.90
N TRP A 226 20.31 -9.93 -9.57
CA TRP A 226 19.97 -9.39 -8.25
C TRP A 226 18.48 -9.51 -7.92
N ASP A 227 17.59 -9.38 -8.90
CA ASP A 227 16.15 -9.57 -8.70
C ASP A 227 15.85 -10.98 -8.19
N PHE A 228 16.50 -12.00 -8.77
CA PHE A 228 16.34 -13.39 -8.33
C PHE A 228 16.84 -13.60 -6.91
N THR A 229 17.98 -13.01 -6.54
CA THR A 229 18.51 -13.11 -5.16
C THR A 229 17.55 -12.47 -4.14
N LEU A 230 16.99 -11.31 -4.45
CA LEU A 230 16.03 -10.63 -3.57
C LEU A 230 14.71 -11.39 -3.44
N ILE A 231 14.20 -11.92 -4.54
CA ILE A 231 12.99 -12.77 -4.53
C ILE A 231 13.23 -14.02 -3.66
N PHE A 232 14.38 -14.70 -3.83
CA PHE A 232 14.73 -15.87 -3.04
C PHE A 232 14.79 -15.54 -1.53
N ILE A 233 15.42 -14.42 -1.16
CA ILE A 233 15.47 -13.95 0.23
C ILE A 233 14.07 -13.67 0.76
N CYS A 234 13.21 -13.00 0.00
CA CYS A 234 11.83 -12.71 0.42
C CYS A 234 11.03 -14.01 0.64
N ILE A 235 11.15 -14.98 -0.27
CA ILE A 235 10.51 -16.31 -0.12
C ILE A 235 11.04 -17.00 1.14
N SER A 236 12.35 -16.96 1.39
CA SER A 236 12.94 -17.58 2.59
C SER A 236 12.41 -16.96 3.89
N ILE A 237 12.22 -15.63 3.92
CA ILE A 237 11.63 -14.92 5.07
C ILE A 237 10.19 -15.36 5.29
N LEU A 238 9.38 -15.44 4.23
CA LEU A 238 7.98 -15.87 4.32
C LEU A 238 7.84 -17.32 4.80
N VAL A 239 8.63 -18.24 4.24
CA VAL A 239 8.63 -19.65 4.66
C VAL A 239 9.03 -19.78 6.13
N TYR A 240 10.06 -19.04 6.55
CA TYR A 240 10.51 -19.04 7.93
C TYR A 240 9.46 -18.45 8.88
N LEU A 241 8.72 -17.43 8.44
CA LEU A 241 7.62 -16.85 9.20
C LEU A 241 6.49 -17.86 9.44
N GLU A 242 6.08 -18.60 8.40
CA GLU A 242 5.07 -19.65 8.57
C GLU A 242 5.58 -20.73 9.52
N PHE A 243 6.84 -21.17 9.37
CA PHE A 243 7.45 -22.17 10.26
C PHE A 243 7.40 -21.75 11.75
N ILE A 244 7.75 -20.49 12.06
CA ILE A 244 7.67 -19.95 13.42
C ILE A 244 6.23 -19.90 13.93
N THR A 245 5.30 -19.51 13.05
CA THR A 245 3.87 -19.42 13.38
C THR A 245 3.29 -20.80 13.68
N PHE A 246 3.58 -21.81 12.85
CA PHE A 246 3.16 -23.20 13.06
C PHE A 246 3.72 -23.80 14.36
N LYS A 247 4.96 -23.47 14.71
CA LYS A 247 5.58 -23.93 15.96
C LYS A 247 5.12 -23.15 17.20
N GLY A 248 4.30 -22.11 17.04
CA GLY A 248 3.79 -21.29 18.14
C GLY A 248 4.82 -20.34 18.76
N PHE A 249 6.02 -20.20 18.19
CA PHE A 249 7.06 -19.30 18.73
C PHE A 249 6.74 -17.80 18.54
N ASN A 250 5.69 -17.47 17.77
CA ASN A 250 5.14 -16.13 17.61
C ASN A 250 3.88 -15.89 18.48
N SER A 251 3.49 -16.86 19.33
CA SER A 251 2.37 -16.67 20.25
C SER A 251 2.78 -15.72 21.39
N PHE A 252 2.38 -14.47 21.25
CA PHE A 252 2.44 -13.47 22.33
C PHE A 252 1.01 -13.10 22.66
N ASN A 253 0.52 -13.57 23.81
CA ASN A 253 -0.84 -13.30 24.23
C ASN A 253 -0.87 -12.07 25.14
N PHE A 254 -1.72 -11.11 24.78
CA PHE A 254 -1.97 -9.92 25.60
C PHE A 254 -3.07 -10.17 26.64
N TYR A 255 -3.92 -11.18 26.40
CA TYR A 255 -5.02 -11.55 27.26
C TYR A 255 -4.88 -13.03 27.66
N PRO A 256 -5.26 -13.42 28.88
CA PRO A 256 -5.82 -12.58 29.96
C PRO A 256 -4.75 -11.88 30.82
N LYS A 257 -3.47 -12.29 30.72
CA LYS A 257 -2.30 -11.65 31.34
C LYS A 257 -1.25 -11.43 30.26
N VAL A 258 -0.58 -10.27 30.28
CA VAL A 258 0.52 -10.00 29.33
C VAL A 258 1.66 -10.97 29.59
N ASP A 259 2.01 -11.75 28.57
CA ASP A 259 3.19 -12.61 28.62
C ASP A 259 4.48 -11.79 28.83
N GLY A 260 5.47 -12.36 29.51
CA GLY A 260 6.78 -11.75 29.68
C GLY A 260 7.43 -11.49 28.32
N VAL A 261 7.65 -10.22 27.97
CA VAL A 261 8.24 -9.79 26.69
C VAL A 261 9.59 -10.47 26.44
N ILE A 262 10.42 -10.59 27.47
CA ILE A 262 11.76 -11.18 27.39
C ILE A 262 11.67 -12.73 27.34
N GLU A 263 10.77 -13.33 28.13
CA GLU A 263 10.62 -14.80 28.22
C GLU A 263 10.08 -15.42 26.93
N LYS A 264 9.17 -14.73 26.23
CA LYS A 264 8.65 -15.16 24.93
C LYS A 264 9.51 -14.73 23.74
N THR A 265 10.59 -14.01 23.97
CA THR A 265 11.56 -13.68 22.90
C THR A 265 12.44 -14.89 22.62
N THR A 266 12.00 -15.70 21.66
CA THR A 266 12.72 -16.89 21.22
C THR A 266 13.84 -16.51 20.26
N LYS A 267 15.02 -17.14 20.40
CA LYS A 267 16.17 -16.94 19.47
C LYS A 267 15.78 -17.12 18.00
N VAL A 268 14.85 -18.01 17.71
CA VAL A 268 14.28 -18.28 16.38
C VAL A 268 13.57 -17.04 15.79
N GLY A 269 12.82 -16.27 16.60
CA GLY A 269 12.17 -15.05 16.14
C GLY A 269 13.15 -13.89 15.90
N LEU A 270 14.24 -13.83 16.67
CA LEU A 270 15.32 -12.87 16.42
C LEU A 270 16.04 -13.15 15.10
N ILE A 271 16.24 -14.43 14.75
CA ILE A 271 16.81 -14.81 13.44
C ILE A 271 15.93 -14.27 12.31
N LEU A 272 14.59 -14.39 12.42
CA LEU A 272 13.68 -13.83 11.42
C LEU A 272 13.89 -12.32 11.26
N CYS A 273 14.00 -11.60 12.39
CA CYS A 273 14.23 -10.17 12.37
C CYS A 273 15.54 -9.80 11.68
N VAL A 274 16.63 -10.53 11.99
CA VAL A 274 17.94 -10.35 11.33
C VAL A 274 17.84 -10.60 9.83
N MET A 275 17.09 -11.60 9.39
CA MET A 275 16.88 -11.85 7.96
C MET A 275 16.21 -10.66 7.25
N THR A 276 15.34 -9.90 7.94
CA THR A 276 14.73 -8.68 7.36
C THR A 276 15.72 -7.52 7.18
N PHE A 277 16.94 -7.58 7.72
CA PHE A 277 17.97 -6.58 7.43
C PHE A 277 18.78 -6.90 6.16
N ILE A 278 18.78 -8.15 5.71
CA ILE A 278 19.54 -8.60 4.53
C ILE A 278 19.19 -7.78 3.26
N PRO A 279 17.91 -7.51 2.94
CA PRO A 279 17.56 -6.70 1.77
C PRO A 279 18.15 -5.27 1.83
N ALA A 280 18.28 -4.71 3.04
CA ALA A 280 18.86 -3.40 3.23
C ALA A 280 20.37 -3.41 2.95
N PHE A 281 21.10 -4.40 3.47
CA PHE A 281 22.54 -4.56 3.19
C PHE A 281 22.85 -4.78 1.71
N ILE A 282 22.03 -5.56 1.00
CA ILE A 282 22.18 -5.76 -0.45
C ILE A 282 22.00 -4.43 -1.19
N ASN A 283 20.98 -3.65 -0.82
CA ASN A 283 20.73 -2.33 -1.42
C ASN A 283 21.90 -1.35 -1.15
N TRP A 284 22.51 -1.42 0.04
CA TRP A 284 23.69 -0.62 0.39
C TRP A 284 24.92 -1.00 -0.45
N GLY A 285 25.23 -2.30 -0.55
CA GLY A 285 26.35 -2.80 -1.35
C GLY A 285 26.23 -2.38 -2.82
N TRP A 286 25.02 -2.44 -3.37
CA TRP A 286 24.76 -2.02 -4.74
C TRP A 286 24.92 -0.52 -4.98
N LYS A 287 24.65 0.31 -3.97
CA LYS A 287 24.80 1.77 -4.07
C LYS A 287 26.26 2.20 -4.02
N ASN A 288 27.10 1.47 -3.29
CA ASN A 288 28.51 1.81 -3.07
C ASN A 288 29.48 1.19 -4.09
N TRP A 289 29.09 0.07 -4.71
CA TRP A 289 29.91 -0.61 -5.73
C TRP A 289 29.63 -0.10 -7.16
N LYS A 290 28.98 1.06 -7.26
CA LYS A 290 28.77 1.84 -8.47
C LYS A 290 29.42 3.20 -8.30
#